data_AF-A0AAU3VS31-F1
#
_entry.id   AF-A0AAU3VS31-F1
#
_cell.length_a   1.000
_cell.length_b   1.000
_cell.length_c   1.000
_cell.angle_alpha   90.00
_cell.angle_beta   90.00
_cell.angle_gamma   90.00
#
_symmetry.space_group_name_H-M   'P 1'
#
loop_
_entity.id
_entity.type
_entity.pdbx_description
1 polymer ?
#
loop_
_entity_poly.entity_id
_entity_poly.type
_entity_poly.pdbx_seq_one_letter_code
_entity_poly.pdbx_strand_id
1 'polypeptide(L)' 'MSKEVTFVDVDGGTARLVGRIVTDATVYGAHAAWPLQLTMDYARESDTWTALRSVATTW' A
#
# COMPACT_ATOMS: atom_id res chain seq x y z
N MET A 1 -4.98 -5.29 -15.73
CA MET A 1 -4.83 -4.41 -14.55
C MET A 1 -3.40 -3.91 -14.51
N SER A 2 -3.17 -2.61 -14.66
CA SER A 2 -1.86 -2.01 -14.37
C SER A 2 -1.70 -1.93 -12.85
N LYS A 3 -0.57 -2.42 -12.34
CA LYS A 3 -0.12 -2.17 -10.97
C LYS A 3 1.09 -1.27 -11.11
N GLU A 4 0.99 -0.04 -10.63
CA GLU A 4 2.13 0.86 -10.51
C GLU A 4 2.49 0.93 -9.04
N VAL A 5 3.69 0.47 -8.70
CA VAL A 5 4.23 0.47 -7.34
C VAL A 5 5.54 1.21 -7.36
N THR A 6 5.63 2.24 -6.52
CA THR A 6 6.85 3.02 -6.33
C THR A 6 7.28 2.91 -4.88
N PHE A 7 8.52 2.48 -4.67
CA PHE A 7 9.18 2.56 -3.37
C PHE A 7 9.81 3.95 -3.27
N VAL A 8 9.41 4.71 -2.25
CA VAL A 8 9.77 6.14 -2.14
C VAL A 8 10.99 6.35 -1.26
N ASP A 9 11.18 5.49 -0.25
CA ASP A 9 12.30 5.58 0.67
C ASP A 9 12.64 4.19 1.22
N VAL A 10 13.92 3.84 1.24
CA VAL A 10 14.45 2.62 1.86
C VAL A 10 15.71 3.03 2.62
N ASP A 11 15.57 3.31 3.91
CA ASP A 11 16.69 3.57 4.81
C ASP A 11 16.85 2.37 5.74
N GLY A 12 17.91 1.57 5.54
CA GLY A 12 18.51 0.58 6.46
C GLY A 12 17.62 -0.53 7.02
N GLY A 13 16.50 -0.16 7.64
CA GLY A 13 15.45 -1.01 8.17
C GLY A 13 14.06 -0.39 8.13
N THR A 14 13.81 0.69 7.39
CA THR A 14 12.47 1.23 7.15
C THR A 14 12.23 1.39 5.65
N ALA A 15 10.98 1.26 5.23
CA ALA A 15 10.62 1.50 3.83
C ALA A 15 9.22 2.09 3.71
N ARG A 16 9.02 2.96 2.71
CA ARG A 16 7.70 3.46 2.35
C ARG A 16 7.30 3.06 0.93
N LEU A 17 6.18 2.34 0.83
CA LEU A 17 5.57 1.93 -0.42
C LEU A 17 4.39 2.85 -0.74
N VAL A 18 4.33 3.33 -1.99
CA VAL A 18 3.15 3.98 -2.55
C VAL A 18 2.78 3.25 -3.84
N GLY A 19 1.59 2.64 -3.85
CA GLY A 19 1.10 1.87 -4.99
C GLY A 19 -0.33 2.22 -5.35
N ARG A 20 -0.65 2.14 -6.64
CA ARG A 20 -2.02 2.27 -7.15
C ARG A 20 -2.52 0.91 -7.62
N ILE A 21 -3.67 0.51 -7.10
CA ILE A 21 -4.35 -0.74 -7.48
C ILE A 21 -5.82 -0.51 -7.77
N VAL A 22 -6.36 -1.29 -8.70
CA VAL A 22 -7.81 -1.48 -8.80
C VAL A 22 -8.13 -2.79 -8.08
N THR A 23 -8.99 -2.74 -7.06
CA THR A 23 -9.38 -3.92 -6.28
C THR A 23 -10.89 -4.02 -6.15
N ASP A 24 -11.40 -5.25 -6.24
CA ASP A 24 -12.80 -5.54 -5.92
C ASP A 24 -12.99 -5.52 -4.41
N ALA A 25 -13.84 -4.63 -3.89
CA ALA A 25 -14.01 -4.41 -2.46
C ALA A 25 -15.33 -3.70 -2.10
N THR A 26 -15.74 -3.80 -0.84
CA THR A 26 -16.78 -2.96 -0.24
C THR A 26 -16.14 -1.77 0.47
N VAL A 27 -16.26 -0.58 -0.10
CA VAL A 27 -15.74 0.68 0.46
C VAL A 27 -16.91 1.67 0.59
N TYR A 28 -17.00 2.36 1.72
CA TYR A 28 -18.11 3.29 2.03
C TYR A 28 -19.52 2.67 1.84
N GLY A 29 -19.65 1.36 2.04
CA GLY A 29 -20.91 0.62 1.89
C GLY A 29 -21.25 0.17 0.46
N ALA A 30 -20.42 0.48 -0.55
CA ALA A 30 -20.62 0.07 -1.93
C ALA A 30 -19.57 -0.97 -2.37
N HIS A 31 -20.05 -2.07 -2.96
CA HIS A 31 -19.23 -3.13 -3.54
C HIS A 31 -18.96 -2.83 -5.02
N ALA A 32 -17.69 -2.60 -5.37
CA ALA A 32 -17.26 -2.33 -6.74
C ALA A 32 -15.76 -2.59 -6.92
N ALA A 33 -15.28 -2.45 -8.15
CA ALA A 33 -13.86 -2.30 -8.43
C ALA A 33 -13.41 -0.86 -8.11
N TRP A 34 -12.66 -0.70 -7.03
CA TRP A 34 -12.20 0.59 -6.52
C TRP A 34 -10.76 0.90 -6.94
N PRO A 35 -10.48 2.08 -7.49
CA PRO A 35 -9.12 2.60 -7.57
C PRO A 35 -8.67 3.07 -6.17
N LEU A 36 -7.78 2.32 -5.51
CA LEU A 36 -7.19 2.65 -4.20
C LEU A 36 -5.66 2.86 -4.21
N GLN A 37 -5.21 4.05 -3.79
CA GLN A 37 -3.80 4.32 -3.55
C GLN A 37 -3.48 3.78 -2.17
N LEU A 38 -2.61 2.77 -2.11
CA LEU A 38 -2.09 2.27 -0.85
C LEU A 38 -0.78 2.95 -0.53
N THR A 39 -0.72 3.52 0.67
CA THR A 39 0.52 3.96 1.31
C THR A 39 0.79 3.02 2.47
N MET A 40 1.94 2.36 2.46
CA MET A 40 2.37 1.47 3.54
C MET A 40 3.75 1.87 4.05
N ASP A 41 3.88 1.91 5.36
CA ASP A 41 5.15 2.08 6.06
C ASP A 41 5.59 0.71 6.61
N TYR A 42 6.85 0.35 6.39
CA TYR A 42 7.43 -0.92 6.81
C TYR A 42 8.63 -0.70 7.73
N ALA A 43 8.87 -1.66 8.62
CA ALA A 43 10.13 -1.83 9.33
C ALA A 43 10.69 -3.23 9.12
N ARG A 44 12.02 -3.37 9.11
CA ARG A 44 12.75 -4.63 8.99
C ARG A 44 13.30 -5.04 10.34
N GLU A 45 12.94 -6.23 10.79
CA GLU A 45 13.48 -6.85 12.00
C GLU A 45 14.05 -8.22 11.63
N SER A 46 15.33 -8.45 11.93
CA SER A 46 16.00 -9.76 11.70
C SER A 46 15.72 -10.35 10.30
N ASP A 47 15.76 -9.50 9.28
CA ASP A 47 15.50 -9.81 7.86
C ASP A 47 14.03 -9.89 7.41
N THR A 48 13.06 -9.68 8.31
CA THR A 48 11.64 -9.68 7.96
C THR A 48 11.10 -8.26 7.88
N TRP A 49 10.46 -7.93 6.75
CA TRP A 49 9.70 -6.68 6.61
C TRP A 49 8.28 -6.83 7.15
N THR A 50 7.93 -5.98 8.11
CA THR A 50 6.60 -5.91 8.72
C THR A 50 5.93 -4.60 8.35
N ALA A 51 4.70 -4.66 7.86
CA ALA A 51 3.89 -3.47 7.62
C ALA A 51 3.45 -2.88 8.97
N LEU A 52 3.88 -1.66 9.26
CA LEU A 52 3.54 -0.95 10.50
C LEU A 52 2.26 -0.12 10.36
N ARG A 53 2.04 0.43 9.16
CA ARG A 53 0.89 1.26 8.84
C ARG A 53 0.44 0.99 7.41
N SER A 54 -0.87 0.94 7.21
CA SER A 54 -1.50 0.85 5.89
C SER A 54 -2.63 1.86 5.80
N VAL A 55 -2.59 2.72 4.78
CA VAL A 55 -3.64 3.68 4.46
C VAL A 55 -4.05 3.49 3.02
N ALA A 56 -5.34 3.28 2.79
CA ALA A 56 -5.94 3.25 1.47
C ALA A 56 -6.79 4.51 1.24
N THR A 57 -6.53 5.23 0.15
CA THR A 57 -7.34 6.38 -0.27
C THR A 57 -7.80 6.18 -1.70
N THR A 58 -9.03 6.57 -2.04
CA THR A 58 -9.45 6.64 -3.45
C THR A 58 -8.66 7.72 -4.19
N TRP A 59 -8.46 7.55 -5.50
CA TRP A 59 -7.79 8.55 -6.36
C TRP A 59 -8.56 8.77 -7.66
#